data_AF-A0A1B6MEZ5-F1
#
_entry.id   AF-A0A1B6MEZ5-F1
#
_cell.length_a   1.000
_cell.length_b   1.000
_cell.length_c   1.000
_cell.angle_alpha   90.00
_cell.angle_beta   90.00
_cell.angle_gamma   90.00
#
_symmetry.space_group_name_H-M   'P 1'
#
loop_
_entity.id
_entity.type
_entity.pdbx_description
1 polymer ?
#
loop_
_entity_poly.entity_id
_entity_poly.type
_entity_poly.pdbx_seq_one_letter_code
_entity_poly.pdbx_strand_id
1 'polypeptide(L)'
;PLTSTVFDFWQMVWDHNAQTVVLLSPLTPDSEDYCVFWPAEGETLDGENFKVKLIEESELDGTVSRDLTVQSLQDDYELTVRIIQSPVTEPLSDLPALFRLLSTV
;
A
#
# COMPACT_ATOMS: atom_id res chain seq x y z
N PRO A 1 4.45 7.46 -4.27
CA PRO A 1 3.93 8.10 -5.51
C PRO A 1 3.91 9.61 -5.33
N LEU A 2 3.96 10.40 -6.39
CA LEU A 2 3.72 11.84 -6.27
C LEU A 2 2.23 12.08 -6.06
N THR A 3 1.86 13.21 -5.45
CA THR A 3 0.45 13.58 -5.25
C THR A 3 -0.34 13.59 -6.56
N SER A 4 0.28 13.98 -7.67
CA SER A 4 -0.31 13.97 -9.00
C SER A 4 -0.46 12.57 -9.62
N THR A 5 0.24 11.55 -9.10
CA THR A 5 0.31 10.20 -9.70
C THR A 5 -0.22 9.12 -8.75
N VAL A 6 -0.99 9.48 -7.73
CA VAL A 6 -1.59 8.51 -6.80
C VAL A 6 -2.58 7.59 -7.54
N PHE A 7 -3.40 8.16 -8.43
CA PHE A 7 -4.35 7.37 -9.22
C PHE A 7 -3.65 6.48 -10.25
N ASP A 8 -2.60 6.97 -10.92
CA ASP A 8 -1.80 6.16 -11.83
C ASP A 8 -1.19 4.93 -11.12
N PHE A 9 -0.73 5.11 -9.88
CA PHE A 9 -0.21 4.02 -9.07
C PHE A 9 -1.28 2.96 -8.79
N TRP A 10 -2.50 3.36 -8.38
CA TRP A 10 -3.57 2.40 -8.12
C TRP A 10 -4.11 1.75 -9.38
N GLN A 11 -4.14 2.47 -10.50
CA GLN A 11 -4.48 1.89 -11.79
C GLN A 11 -3.47 0.82 -12.19
N MET A 12 -2.17 1.04 -11.99
CA MET A 12 -1.15 0.00 -12.20
C MET A 12 -1.38 -1.23 -11.29
N VAL A 13 -1.69 -1.02 -10.01
CA VAL A 13 -1.99 -2.12 -9.07
C VAL A 13 -3.19 -2.94 -9.55
N TRP A 14 -4.24 -2.27 -10.03
CA TRP A 14 -5.43 -2.87 -10.59
C TRP A 14 -5.16 -3.64 -11.88
N ASP A 15 -4.57 -2.98 -12.88
CA ASP A 15 -4.33 -3.53 -14.22
C ASP A 15 -3.41 -4.77 -14.18
N HIS A 16 -2.47 -4.80 -13.22
CA HIS A 16 -1.55 -5.93 -13.02
C HIS A 16 -1.98 -6.91 -11.94
N ASN A 17 -3.17 -6.73 -11.35
CA ASN A 17 -3.73 -7.61 -10.34
C ASN A 17 -2.77 -7.81 -9.14
N ALA A 18 -2.06 -6.75 -8.76
CA ALA A 18 -1.01 -6.78 -7.76
C ALA A 18 -1.62 -6.87 -6.34
N GLN A 19 -1.45 -8.02 -5.70
CA GLN A 19 -2.03 -8.29 -4.38
C GLN A 19 -1.17 -7.78 -3.22
N THR A 20 0.09 -7.46 -3.47
CA THR A 20 1.01 -7.02 -2.42
C THR A 20 1.86 -5.86 -2.90
N VAL A 21 1.94 -4.83 -2.07
CA VAL A 21 2.79 -3.66 -2.25
C VAL A 21 3.75 -3.59 -1.07
N VAL A 22 5.04 -3.63 -1.34
CA VAL A 22 6.05 -3.51 -0.29
C VAL A 22 6.55 -2.07 -0.24
N LEU A 23 6.31 -1.39 0.88
CA LEU A 23 6.80 -0.04 1.14
C LEU A 23 8.13 -0.12 1.89
N LEU A 24 9.21 0.23 1.19
CA LEU A 24 10.56 0.22 1.73
C LEU A 24 10.97 1.55 2.36
N SER A 25 10.29 2.64 2.01
CA SER A 25 10.59 3.95 2.58
C SER A 25 9.88 4.14 3.91
N PRO A 26 10.55 4.74 4.92
CA PRO A 26 9.89 5.09 6.17
C PRO A 26 8.87 6.21 5.94
N LEU A 27 7.68 6.06 6.51
CA LEU A 27 6.69 7.14 6.63
C LEU A 27 6.94 7.87 7.95
N THR A 28 7.99 8.68 8.02
CA THR A 28 8.23 9.49 9.22
C THR A 28 7.36 10.75 9.21
N PRO A 29 6.86 11.23 10.36
CA PRO A 29 6.10 12.48 10.43
C PRO A 29 6.86 13.68 9.84
N ASP A 30 8.19 13.65 9.89
CA ASP A 30 9.09 14.69 9.39
C ASP A 30 9.52 14.48 7.93
N SER A 31 9.10 13.40 7.27
CA SER A 31 9.37 13.22 5.83
C SER A 31 8.31 13.93 5.02
N GLU A 32 8.55 15.22 4.74
CA GLU A 32 7.74 16.02 3.81
C GLU A 32 7.69 15.41 2.38
N ASP A 33 8.59 14.46 2.08
CA ASP A 33 8.72 13.83 0.77
C ASP A 33 7.73 12.68 0.49
N TYR A 34 7.14 12.06 1.53
CA TYR A 34 6.30 10.87 1.34
C TYR A 34 4.83 11.14 1.68
N CYS A 35 4.00 11.29 0.64
CA CYS A 35 2.56 11.41 0.83
C CYS A 35 1.91 10.05 1.11
N VAL A 36 0.94 10.04 2.04
CA VAL A 36 -0.01 8.92 2.18
C VAL A 36 -0.79 8.81 0.88
N PHE A 37 -0.83 7.59 0.31
CA PHE A 37 -1.48 7.34 -0.99
C PHE A 37 -2.62 6.32 -0.91
N TRP A 38 -3.00 5.91 0.30
CA TRP A 38 -4.20 5.11 0.58
C TRP A 38 -5.22 5.94 1.37
N PRO A 39 -6.51 5.59 1.32
CA PRO A 39 -7.54 6.27 2.11
C PRO A 39 -7.37 6.01 3.62
N ALA A 40 -7.85 6.93 4.44
CA ALA A 40 -8.00 6.71 5.88
C ALA A 40 -9.15 5.75 6.19
N GLU A 41 -9.22 5.27 7.44
CA GLU A 41 -10.34 4.43 7.89
C GLU A 41 -11.69 5.14 7.69
N GLY A 42 -12.63 4.45 7.03
CA GLY A 42 -13.95 4.99 6.72
C GLY A 42 -14.00 5.90 5.49
N GLU A 43 -12.86 6.29 4.91
CA GLU A 43 -12.78 7.06 3.66
C GLU A 43 -12.60 6.15 2.44
N THR A 44 -12.81 6.71 1.25
CA THR A 44 -12.57 6.04 -0.02
C THR A 44 -11.73 6.92 -0.94
N LEU A 45 -10.88 6.28 -1.74
CA LEU A 45 -10.17 6.95 -2.83
C LEU A 45 -10.85 6.52 -4.14
N ASP A 46 -11.64 7.43 -4.70
CA ASP A 46 -12.48 7.16 -5.86
C ASP A 46 -11.72 7.53 -7.15
N GLY A 47 -11.32 6.51 -7.92
CA GLY A 47 -10.78 6.67 -9.26
C GLY A 47 -11.89 6.61 -10.32
N GLU A 48 -11.51 6.65 -11.60
CA GLU A 48 -12.48 6.61 -12.70
C GLU A 48 -13.19 5.25 -12.84
N ASN A 49 -12.48 4.15 -12.60
CA ASN A 49 -12.99 2.78 -12.82
C ASN A 49 -13.07 1.93 -11.55
N PHE A 50 -12.44 2.38 -10.48
CA PHE A 50 -12.34 1.65 -9.22
C PHE A 50 -12.39 2.63 -8.04
N LYS A 51 -12.69 2.11 -6.85
CA LYS A 51 -12.50 2.81 -5.58
C LYS A 51 -11.65 1.98 -4.64
N VAL A 52 -10.76 2.63 -3.91
CA VAL A 52 -9.89 1.99 -2.93
C VAL A 52 -10.44 2.24 -1.53
N LYS A 53 -10.39 1.24 -0.65
CA LYS A 53 -10.80 1.32 0.75
C LYS A 53 -9.79 0.64 1.65
N LEU A 54 -9.53 1.24 2.81
CA LEU A 54 -8.82 0.57 3.89
C LEU A 54 -9.80 -0.36 4.62
N ILE A 55 -9.40 -1.61 4.80
CA ILE A 55 -10.17 -2.62 5.55
C ILE A 55 -9.64 -2.70 6.98
N GLU A 56 -8.34 -2.92 7.12
CA GLU A 56 -7.68 -2.99 8.41
C GLU A 56 -6.22 -2.53 8.33
N GLU A 57 -5.72 -2.05 9.45
CA GLU A 57 -4.31 -1.80 9.69
C GLU A 57 -3.88 -2.66 10.89
N SER A 58 -2.77 -3.37 10.75
CA SER A 58 -2.21 -4.18 11.83
C SER A 58 -0.70 -4.00 11.92
N GLU A 59 -0.17 -4.13 13.13
CA GLU A 59 1.26 -4.05 13.40
C GLU A 59 1.74 -5.37 14.02
N LEU A 60 2.78 -5.96 13.44
CA LEU A 60 3.43 -7.17 13.93
C LEU A 60 4.95 -7.00 13.85
N ASP A 61 5.64 -7.14 14.99
CA ASP A 61 7.10 -7.03 15.08
C ASP A 61 7.66 -5.74 14.43
N GLY A 62 6.95 -4.62 14.61
CA GLY A 62 7.28 -3.31 14.02
C GLY A 62 6.98 -3.17 12.52
N THR A 63 6.51 -4.24 11.88
CA THR A 63 6.03 -4.21 10.49
C THR A 63 4.59 -3.76 10.51
N VAL A 64 4.28 -2.67 9.80
CA VAL A 64 2.90 -2.20 9.64
C VAL A 64 2.36 -2.78 8.34
N SER A 65 1.21 -3.45 8.42
CA SER A 65 0.49 -3.93 7.26
C SER A 65 -0.89 -3.30 7.16
N ARG A 66 -1.32 -3.00 5.93
CA ARG A 66 -2.62 -2.40 5.63
C ARG A 66 -3.29 -3.27 4.60
N ASP A 67 -4.45 -3.80 4.93
CA ASP A 67 -5.28 -4.55 3.99
C ASP A 67 -6.31 -3.60 3.39
N LEU A 68 -6.34 -3.57 2.07
CA LEU A 68 -7.18 -2.69 1.28
C LEU A 68 -7.99 -3.51 0.28
N THR A 69 -9.11 -2.94 -0.16
CA THR A 69 -9.82 -3.41 -1.33
C THR A 69 -9.80 -2.37 -2.41
N VAL A 70 -9.55 -2.80 -3.64
CA VAL A 70 -9.81 -2.06 -4.86
C VAL A 70 -11.08 -2.67 -5.44
N GLN A 71 -12.16 -1.89 -5.46
CA GLN A 71 -13.48 -2.34 -5.90
C GLN A 71 -13.79 -1.71 -7.26
N SER A 72 -14.20 -2.52 -8.23
CA SER A 72 -14.70 -2.04 -9.52
C SER A 72 -15.93 -1.13 -9.33
N LEU A 73 -16.06 -0.12 -10.18
CA LEU A 73 -17.27 0.71 -10.27
C LEU A 73 -18.26 0.22 -11.34
N GLN A 74 -17.84 -0.74 -12.16
CA GLN A 74 -18.61 -1.21 -13.32
C GLN A 74 -19.31 -2.55 -13.07
N ASP A 75 -18.73 -3.38 -12.20
CA ASP A 75 -19.20 -4.73 -11.87
C ASP A 75 -18.89 -5.08 -10.40
N ASP A 76 -19.06 -6.35 -10.03
CA ASP A 76 -18.84 -6.89 -8.69
C ASP A 76 -17.40 -7.36 -8.43
N TYR A 77 -16.46 -7.07 -9.33
CA TYR A 77 -15.07 -7.47 -9.15
C TYR A 77 -14.36 -6.65 -8.06
N GLU A 78 -13.62 -7.35 -7.20
CA GLU A 78 -12.85 -6.77 -6.09
C GLU A 78 -11.47 -7.42 -6.02
N LEU A 79 -10.44 -6.59 -5.87
CA LEU A 79 -9.06 -7.00 -5.64
C LEU A 79 -8.66 -6.64 -4.21
N THR A 80 -8.27 -7.64 -3.42
CA THR A 80 -7.65 -7.42 -2.11
C THR A 80 -6.17 -7.13 -2.29
N VAL A 81 -5.70 -6.03 -1.70
CA VAL A 81 -4.32 -5.57 -1.77
C VAL A 81 -3.78 -5.37 -0.37
N ARG A 82 -2.61 -5.95 -0.08
CA ARG A 82 -1.90 -5.75 1.18
C ARG A 82 -0.70 -4.84 0.97
N ILE A 83 -0.65 -3.71 1.66
CA ILE A 83 0.56 -2.90 1.77
C ILE A 83 1.33 -3.38 2.98
N ILE A 84 2.61 -3.71 2.82
CA ILE A 84 3.51 -4.10 3.90
C ILE A 84 4.63 -3.07 3.98
N GLN A 85 4.70 -2.36 5.09
CA GLN A 85 5.74 -1.40 5.37
C GLN A 85 6.88 -2.04 6.14
N SER A 86 8.11 -1.86 5.65
CA SER A 86 9.28 -2.38 6.33
C SER A 86 9.44 -1.76 7.73
N PRO A 87 9.79 -2.57 8.76
CA PRO A 87 10.11 -2.07 10.09
C PRO A 87 11.45 -1.32 10.13
N VAL A 88 12.28 -1.46 9.10
CA VAL A 88 13.64 -0.90 9.05
C VAL A 88 13.63 0.39 8.24
N THR A 89 14.23 1.44 8.78
CA THR A 89 14.32 2.76 8.14
C THR A 89 15.14 2.75 6.84
N GLU A 90 16.11 1.82 6.74
CA GLU A 90 16.94 1.59 5.56
C GLU A 90 16.94 0.09 5.19
N PRO A 91 15.86 -0.46 4.64
CA PRO A 91 15.76 -1.90 4.41
C PRO A 91 16.70 -2.40 3.31
N LEU A 92 17.19 -1.50 2.44
CA LEU A 92 18.16 -1.82 1.39
C LEU A 92 19.59 -1.94 1.91
N SER A 93 19.91 -1.38 3.08
CA SER A 93 21.22 -1.56 3.72
C SER A 93 21.30 -2.87 4.52
N ASP A 94 20.16 -3.46 4.89
CA ASP A 94 20.02 -4.78 5.52
C ASP A 94 19.21 -5.74 4.62
N LEU A 95 19.86 -6.24 3.56
CA LEU A 95 19.29 -7.23 2.64
C LEU A 95 18.70 -8.47 3.34
N PRO A 96 19.33 -9.05 4.39
CA PRO A 96 18.70 -10.11 5.18
C PRO A 96 17.33 -9.73 5.77
N ALA A 97 17.16 -8.51 6.29
CA ALA A 97 15.86 -8.05 6.78
C ALA A 97 14.85 -7.90 5.62
N LEU A 98 15.27 -7.41 4.46
CA LEU A 98 14.44 -7.34 3.26
C LEU A 98 13.97 -8.74 2.81
N PHE A 99 14.87 -9.72 2.74
CA PHE A 99 14.50 -11.10 2.37
C PHE A 99 13.54 -11.73 3.38
N ARG A 100 13.71 -11.44 4.68
CA ARG A 100 12.75 -11.87 5.71
C ARG A 100 11.37 -11.25 5.46
N LEU A 101 11.31 -9.96 5.15
CA LEU A 101 10.05 -9.28 4.84
C LEU A 101 9.34 -9.92 3.62
N LEU A 102 10.10 -10.19 2.56
CA LEU A 102 9.56 -10.84 1.36
C LEU A 102 9.10 -12.27 1.61
N SER A 103 9.71 -12.98 2.56
CA SER A 103 9.29 -14.34 2.93
C SER A 103 8.00 -14.40 3.76
N THR A 104 7.52 -13.24 4.25
CA THR A 104 6.25 -13.11 4.98
C THR A 104 5.05 -12.93 4.04
N VAL A 105 5.31 -12.73 2.75
CA VAL A 105 4.31 -12.65 1.67
C VAL A 105 4.08 -14.03 1.06
#